data_AF-A0A9D8CJV3-F1
#
_entry.id   AF-A0A9D8CJV3-F1
#
_cell.length_a   1.000
_cell.length_b   1.000
_cell.length_c   1.000
_cell.angle_alpha   90.00
_cell.angle_beta   90.00
_cell.angle_gamma   90.00
#
_symmetry.space_group_name_H-M   'P 1'
#
loop_
_entity.id
_entity.type
_entity.pdbx_description
1 polymer ?
#
loop_
_entity_poly.entity_id
_entity_poly.type
_entity_poly.pdbx_seq_one_letter_code
_entity_poly.pdbx_strand_id
1 'polypeptide(L)'
;MDVSILTAAVMLAIVILVGRFALVEWRTARLRRQPVLFGEAMNLYGVVPRDAGDAGLDARLWAAARRCATCAKSGACHRWIAGWRRDRLDAECPNAGFLGELARRRTVMAADELGHAKPSADPPLMATVQAMRFWQ
;
A
#
# COMPACT_ATOMS: atom_id res chain seq x y z
N MET A 1 -20.69 -53.34 11.90
CA MET A 1 -19.80 -52.18 11.71
C MET A 1 -19.09 -51.96 13.03
N ASP A 2 -17.79 -52.21 13.08
CA ASP A 2 -17.06 -52.31 14.34
C ASP A 2 -16.92 -50.95 15.02
N VAL A 3 -17.10 -50.93 16.34
CA VAL A 3 -16.99 -49.72 17.18
C VAL A 3 -15.64 -49.01 16.95
N SER A 4 -14.58 -49.79 16.71
CA SER A 4 -13.24 -49.28 16.39
C SER A 4 -13.19 -48.44 15.11
N ILE A 5 -13.92 -48.83 14.07
CA ILE A 5 -13.99 -48.10 12.80
C ILE A 5 -14.71 -46.77 13.02
N LEU A 6 -15.81 -46.78 13.78
CA LEU A 6 -16.55 -45.57 14.12
C LEU A 6 -15.67 -44.59 14.90
N THR A 7 -14.94 -45.05 15.91
CA THR A 7 -14.06 -44.19 16.71
C THR A 7 -12.92 -43.59 15.88
N ALA A 8 -12.31 -44.37 14.98
CA ALA A 8 -11.25 -43.87 14.12
C ALA A 8 -11.77 -42.78 13.15
N ALA A 9 -12.95 -42.99 12.56
CA ALA A 9 -13.58 -42.02 11.67
C ALA A 9 -13.92 -40.70 12.39
N VAL A 10 -14.44 -40.77 13.62
CA VAL A 10 -14.73 -39.59 14.44
C VAL A 10 -13.45 -38.82 14.79
N MET A 11 -12.40 -39.51 15.23
CA MET A 11 -11.12 -38.88 15.55
C MET A 11 -10.49 -38.20 14.32
N LEU A 12 -10.54 -38.85 13.16
CA LEU A 12 -10.07 -38.27 11.91
C LEU A 12 -10.87 -37.01 11.54
N ALA A 13 -12.21 -37.06 11.65
CA ALA A 13 -13.06 -35.91 11.38
C ALA A 13 -12.73 -34.72 12.31
N ILE A 14 -12.51 -34.98 13.61
CA ILE A 14 -12.11 -33.96 14.58
C ILE A 14 -10.77 -33.32 14.19
N VAL A 15 -9.76 -34.13 13.84
CA VAL A 15 -8.44 -33.63 13.42
C VAL A 15 -8.55 -32.76 12.16
N ILE A 16 -9.34 -33.18 11.18
CA ILE A 16 -9.58 -32.41 9.95
C ILE A 16 -10.25 -31.07 10.28
N LEU A 17 -11.28 -31.07 11.12
CA LEU A 17 -12.01 -29.86 11.51
C LEU A 17 -11.10 -28.87 12.26
N VAL A 18 -10.34 -29.34 13.25
CA VAL A 18 -9.38 -28.52 14.00
C VAL A 18 -8.31 -27.95 13.06
N GLY A 19 -7.75 -28.77 12.17
CA GLY A 19 -6.76 -28.33 11.19
C GLY A 19 -7.30 -27.26 10.24
N ARG A 20 -8.56 -27.40 9.79
CA ARG A 20 -9.24 -26.38 8.96
C ARG A 20 -9.44 -25.08 9.72
N PHE A 21 -9.90 -25.15 10.96
CA PHE A 21 -10.15 -23.97 11.79
C PHE A 21 -8.85 -23.19 12.03
N ALA A 22 -7.78 -23.87 12.45
CA ALA A 22 -6.47 -23.27 12.64
C ALA A 22 -5.94 -22.63 11.35
N LEU A 23 -6.13 -23.27 10.20
CA LEU A 23 -5.73 -22.71 8.90
C LEU A 23 -6.51 -21.43 8.55
N VAL A 24 -7.82 -21.40 8.83
CA VAL A 24 -8.67 -20.23 8.57
C VAL A 24 -8.27 -19.08 9.47
N GLU A 25 -8.07 -19.32 10.77
CA GLU A 25 -7.60 -18.28 11.70
C GLU A 25 -6.23 -17.73 11.31
N TRP A 26 -5.29 -18.60 10.93
CA TRP A 26 -3.99 -18.17 10.45
C TRP A 26 -4.10 -17.31 9.18
N ARG A 27 -4.99 -17.68 8.25
CA ARG A 27 -5.25 -16.90 7.03
C ARG A 27 -5.91 -15.56 7.35
N THR A 28 -6.92 -15.52 8.21
CA THR A 28 -7.64 -14.28 8.54
C THR A 28 -6.75 -13.31 9.33
N ALA A 29 -5.97 -13.80 10.30
CA ALA A 29 -5.00 -13.00 11.02
C ALA A 29 -3.96 -12.37 10.07
N ARG A 30 -3.52 -13.14 9.07
CA ARG A 30 -2.59 -12.67 8.04
C ARG A 30 -3.21 -11.63 7.11
N LEU A 31 -4.43 -11.87 6.64
CA LEU A 31 -5.19 -10.95 5.78
C LEU A 31 -5.53 -9.63 6.48
N ARG A 32 -5.63 -9.60 7.82
CA ARG A 32 -5.81 -8.36 8.58
C ARG A 32 -4.52 -7.53 8.66
N ARG A 33 -3.36 -8.17 8.72
CA ARG A 33 -2.04 -7.49 8.85
C ARG A 33 -1.47 -7.01 7.52
N GLN A 34 -1.67 -7.75 6.44
CA GLN A 34 -1.07 -7.42 5.13
C GLN A 34 -1.53 -6.10 4.50
N PRO A 35 -2.81 -5.67 4.60
CA PRO A 35 -3.23 -4.37 4.07
C PRO A 35 -2.47 -3.21 4.72
N VAL A 36 -2.21 -3.31 6.03
CA VAL A 36 -1.42 -2.31 6.78
C VAL A 36 0.00 -2.27 6.24
N LEU A 37 0.64 -3.43 6.08
CA LEU A 37 2.00 -3.52 5.51
C LEU A 37 2.11 -2.97 4.09
N PHE A 38 1.09 -3.20 3.26
CA PHE A 38 1.07 -2.66 1.91
C PHE A 38 0.94 -1.14 1.92
N GLY A 39 0.08 -0.59 2.79
CA GLY A 39 -0.06 0.84 2.99
C GLY A 39 1.22 1.49 3.53
N GLU A 40 1.88 0.87 4.51
CA GLU A 40 3.19 1.31 5.03
C GLU A 40 4.24 1.32 3.92
N ALA A 41 4.33 0.25 3.12
CA ALA A 41 5.25 0.22 1.99
C ALA A 41 4.96 1.31 0.95
N MET A 42 3.69 1.59 0.64
CA MET A 42 3.31 2.71 -0.23
C MET A 42 3.74 4.06 0.35
N ASN A 43 3.54 4.27 1.65
CA ASN A 43 3.93 5.50 2.35
C ASN A 43 5.46 5.72 2.30
N LEU A 44 6.26 4.66 2.45
CA LEU A 44 7.72 4.74 2.29
C LEU A 44 8.14 5.17 0.88
N TYR A 45 7.37 4.78 -0.13
CA TYR A 45 7.55 5.23 -1.52
C TYR A 45 6.95 6.61 -1.80
N GLY A 46 6.33 7.25 -0.81
CA GLY A 46 5.65 8.53 -0.95
C GLY A 46 4.43 8.48 -1.87
N VAL A 47 3.83 7.29 -2.05
CA VAL A 47 2.67 7.09 -2.94
C VAL A 47 1.43 6.70 -2.15
N VAL A 48 0.27 7.01 -2.71
CA VAL A 48 -1.05 6.63 -2.18
C VAL A 48 -1.89 5.95 -3.27
N PRO A 49 -2.96 5.22 -2.90
CA PRO A 49 -3.82 4.55 -3.89
C PRO A 49 -4.37 5.49 -4.98
N ARG A 50 -4.64 6.76 -4.64
CA ARG A 50 -5.10 7.77 -5.59
C ARG A 50 -4.12 7.99 -6.74
N ASP A 51 -2.82 8.00 -6.47
CA ASP A 51 -1.79 8.18 -7.50
C ASP A 51 -1.87 7.09 -8.58
N ALA A 52 -2.33 5.88 -8.22
CA ALA A 52 -2.52 4.81 -9.18
C ALA A 52 -3.75 5.08 -10.06
N GLY A 53 -4.83 5.63 -9.49
CA GLY A 53 -6.02 6.04 -10.25
C GLY A 53 -5.69 7.18 -11.22
N ASP A 54 -4.99 8.20 -10.75
CA ASP A 54 -4.59 9.35 -11.57
C ASP A 54 -3.66 8.93 -12.72
N ALA A 55 -2.87 7.86 -12.51
CA ALA A 55 -1.98 7.28 -13.53
C ALA A 55 -2.64 6.20 -14.41
N GLY A 56 -3.93 5.88 -14.23
CA GLY A 56 -4.64 4.82 -14.95
C GLY A 56 -4.14 3.39 -14.65
N LEU A 57 -3.66 3.14 -13.44
CA LEU A 57 -3.02 1.90 -13.00
C LEU A 57 -3.86 1.10 -11.98
N ASP A 58 -5.16 1.37 -11.84
CA ASP A 58 -6.05 0.72 -10.85
C ASP A 58 -6.00 -0.81 -10.91
N ALA A 59 -6.08 -1.38 -12.11
CA ALA A 59 -6.01 -2.83 -12.29
C ALA A 59 -4.67 -3.42 -11.79
N ARG A 60 -3.57 -2.67 -11.96
CA ARG A 60 -2.23 -3.08 -11.49
C ARG A 60 -2.10 -2.91 -9.98
N LEU A 61 -2.70 -1.87 -9.40
CA LEU A 61 -2.80 -1.70 -7.95
C LEU A 61 -3.54 -2.88 -7.32
N TRP A 62 -4.69 -3.26 -7.88
CA TRP A 62 -5.47 -4.42 -7.43
C TRP A 62 -4.67 -5.72 -7.51
N ALA A 63 -3.94 -5.94 -8.61
CA ALA A 63 -3.07 -7.11 -8.75
C ALA A 63 -1.93 -7.09 -7.71
N ALA A 64 -1.33 -5.93 -7.46
CA ALA A 64 -0.27 -5.77 -6.46
C ALA A 64 -0.77 -6.02 -5.04
N ALA A 65 -1.94 -5.48 -4.68
CA ALA A 65 -2.59 -5.72 -3.39
C ALA A 65 -2.90 -7.21 -3.19
N ARG A 66 -3.42 -7.89 -4.23
CA ARG A 66 -3.67 -9.34 -4.18
C ARG A 66 -2.39 -10.16 -4.01
N ARG A 67 -1.30 -9.80 -4.71
CA ARG A 67 0.02 -10.42 -4.50
C ARG A 67 0.54 -10.19 -3.09
N CYS A 68 0.36 -8.99 -2.53
CA CYS A 68 0.77 -8.70 -1.15
C CYS A 68 -0.02 -9.56 -0.16
N ALA A 69 -1.34 -9.68 -0.34
CA ALA A 69 -2.22 -10.49 0.49
C ALA A 69 -1.88 -12.00 0.48
N THR A 70 -1.23 -12.49 -0.57
CA THR A 70 -0.80 -13.91 -0.64
C THR A 70 0.69 -14.11 -0.38
N CYS A 71 1.48 -13.04 -0.26
CA CYS A 71 2.95 -13.09 -0.10
C CYS A 71 3.39 -13.70 1.23
N ALA A 72 4.12 -14.82 1.19
CA ALA A 72 4.58 -15.57 2.38
C ALA A 72 5.68 -14.85 3.18
N LYS A 73 6.30 -13.81 2.61
CA LYS A 73 7.44 -13.09 3.18
C LYS A 73 7.04 -11.89 4.06
N SER A 74 5.89 -11.92 4.73
CA SER A 74 5.41 -10.79 5.55
C SER A 74 6.36 -10.43 6.70
N GLY A 75 7.02 -11.41 7.31
CA GLY A 75 8.02 -11.16 8.37
C GLY A 75 9.26 -10.42 7.86
N ALA A 76 9.73 -10.72 6.65
CA ALA A 76 10.82 -9.99 6.01
C ALA A 76 10.39 -8.55 5.67
N CYS A 77 9.16 -8.38 5.19
CA CYS A 77 8.57 -7.07 4.92
C CYS A 77 8.52 -6.19 6.18
N HIS A 78 8.08 -6.72 7.32
CA HIS A 78 8.10 -5.99 8.60
C HIS A 78 9.50 -5.52 9.00
N ARG A 79 10.50 -6.41 8.91
CA ARG A 79 11.89 -6.05 9.24
C ARG A 79 12.43 -4.96 8.31
N TRP A 80 12.11 -5.07 7.02
CA TRP A 80 12.49 -4.07 6.03
C TRP A 80 11.83 -2.71 6.30
N ILE A 81 10.52 -2.67 6.59
CA ILE A 81 9.80 -1.42 6.95
C ILE A 81 10.39 -0.81 8.21
N ALA A 82 10.62 -1.62 9.26
CA ALA A 82 11.15 -1.16 10.53
C ALA A 82 12.60 -0.65 10.42
N GLY A 83 13.40 -1.26 9.55
CA GLY A 83 14.81 -0.90 9.33
C GLY A 83 15.01 0.08 8.18
N TRP A 84 13.95 0.70 7.65
CA TRP A 84 14.01 1.38 6.36
C TRP A 84 15.06 2.51 6.33
N ARG A 85 16.05 2.31 5.46
CA ARG A 85 16.86 3.36 4.87
C ARG A 85 16.37 3.54 3.42
N ARG A 86 16.35 4.78 2.92
CA ARG A 86 15.70 5.20 1.65
C ARG A 86 16.15 4.44 0.38
N ASP A 87 17.12 3.55 0.49
CA ASP A 87 17.99 3.11 -0.58
C ASP A 87 17.64 1.76 -1.25
N ARG A 88 16.51 1.10 -0.92
CA ARG A 88 15.69 0.23 -1.83
C ARG A 88 14.69 -0.64 -1.05
N LEU A 89 13.55 -0.96 -1.67
CA LEU A 89 12.79 -2.17 -1.30
C LEU A 89 13.66 -3.39 -1.58
N ASP A 90 13.67 -4.33 -0.65
CA ASP A 90 14.39 -5.58 -0.82
C ASP A 90 14.04 -6.20 -2.19
N ALA A 91 15.04 -6.64 -2.95
CA ALA A 91 14.88 -7.18 -4.31
C ALA A 91 13.90 -8.36 -4.33
N GLU A 92 13.63 -8.94 -3.16
CA GLU A 92 12.70 -10.02 -2.94
C GLU A 92 11.21 -9.64 -2.94
N CYS A 93 10.86 -8.35 -2.88
CA CYS A 93 9.46 -7.95 -2.87
C CYS A 93 8.85 -8.00 -4.28
N PRO A 94 7.80 -8.81 -4.51
CA PRO A 94 7.19 -8.95 -5.84
C PRO A 94 6.50 -7.67 -6.34
N ASN A 95 6.27 -6.70 -5.45
CA ASN A 95 5.66 -5.41 -5.79
C ASN A 95 6.68 -4.28 -5.94
N ALA A 96 7.99 -4.53 -5.80
CA ALA A 96 9.03 -3.50 -5.90
C ALA A 96 8.96 -2.70 -7.20
N GLY A 97 8.87 -3.40 -8.33
CA GLY A 97 8.79 -2.75 -9.65
C GLY A 97 7.54 -1.90 -9.82
N PHE A 98 6.41 -2.33 -9.27
CA PHE A 98 5.17 -1.56 -9.32
C PHE A 98 5.24 -0.30 -8.45
N LEU A 99 5.70 -0.42 -7.19
CA LEU A 99 5.81 0.72 -6.27
C LEU A 99 6.83 1.75 -6.79
N GLY A 100 7.98 1.30 -7.31
CA GLY A 100 8.97 2.18 -7.91
C GLY A 100 8.46 2.90 -9.17
N GLU A 101 7.67 2.21 -10.01
CA GLU A 101 7.03 2.84 -11.16
C GLU A 101 6.00 3.89 -10.75
N LEU A 102 5.15 3.57 -9.76
CA LEU A 102 4.15 4.50 -9.27
C LEU A 102 4.79 5.77 -8.68
N ALA A 103 5.86 5.60 -7.91
CA ALA A 103 6.62 6.72 -7.34
C ALA A 103 7.21 7.62 -8.42
N ARG A 104 7.79 7.04 -9.48
CA ARG A 104 8.28 7.82 -10.63
C ARG A 104 7.17 8.62 -11.30
N ARG A 105 6.02 7.99 -11.57
CA ARG A 105 4.88 8.70 -12.19
C ARG A 105 4.37 9.84 -11.35
N ARG A 106 4.24 9.63 -10.03
CA ARG A 106 3.86 10.69 -9.08
C ARG A 106 4.80 11.89 -9.18
N THR A 107 6.12 11.67 -9.24
CA THR A 107 7.09 12.79 -9.36
C THR A 107 6.93 13.56 -10.67
N VAL A 108 6.60 12.89 -11.77
CA VAL A 108 6.35 13.54 -13.07
C VAL A 108 5.06 14.35 -13.03
N MET A 109 3.97 13.78 -12.48
CA MET A 109 2.68 14.47 -12.35
C MET A 109 2.77 15.70 -11.44
N ALA A 110 3.46 15.58 -10.30
CA ALA A 110 3.69 16.71 -9.41
C ALA A 110 4.53 17.82 -10.06
N ALA A 111 5.49 17.46 -10.93
CA ALA A 111 6.27 18.44 -11.68
C ALA A 111 5.44 19.16 -12.74
N ASP A 112 4.51 18.47 -13.41
CA ASP A 112 3.59 19.07 -14.39
C ASP A 112 2.60 20.03 -13.72
N GLU A 113 2.04 19.66 -12.56
CA GLU A 113 1.18 20.56 -11.77
C GLU A 113 1.88 21.88 -11.39
N LEU A 114 3.17 21.81 -11.04
CA LEU A 114 3.99 22.99 -10.75
C LEU A 114 4.36 23.79 -12.00
N GLY A 115 4.51 23.13 -13.15
CA GLY A 115 4.81 23.78 -14.44
C GLY A 115 3.59 24.47 -15.07
N HIS A 116 2.39 23.92 -14.87
CA HIS A 116 1.11 24.48 -15.34
C HIS A 116 0.50 25.52 -14.38
N ALA A 117 1.04 25.65 -13.16
CA ALA A 117 0.75 26.79 -12.29
C ALA A 117 1.30 28.07 -12.92
N LYS A 118 0.56 28.61 -13.90
CA LYS A 118 0.74 29.95 -14.45
C LYS A 118 0.89 30.90 -13.26
N PRO A 119 1.95 31.73 -13.18
CA PRO A 119 2.03 32.73 -12.13
C PRO A 119 0.76 33.58 -12.24
N SER A 120 -0.12 33.47 -11.24
CA SER A 120 -1.29 34.33 -11.16
C SER A 120 -0.74 35.74 -11.07
N ALA A 121 -0.85 36.48 -12.16
CA ALA A 121 -0.52 37.89 -12.24
C ALA A 121 -1.54 38.75 -11.47
N ASP A 122 -2.08 38.23 -10.37
CA ASP A 122 -2.82 39.01 -9.40
C ASP A 122 -1.78 39.59 -8.45
N PRO A 123 -1.44 40.89 -8.58
CA PRO A 123 -0.63 41.54 -7.57
C PRO A 123 -1.34 41.39 -6.22
N PRO A 124 -0.60 41.17 -5.12
CA PRO A 124 -1.22 41.09 -3.80
C PRO A 124 -2.01 42.38 -3.58
N LEU A 125 -3.31 42.24 -3.29
CA LEU A 125 -4.25 43.34 -2.99
C LEU A 125 -3.77 44.30 -1.87
N MET A 126 -2.68 43.94 -1.17
CA MET A 126 -1.98 44.81 -0.22
C MET A 126 -1.16 45.93 -0.88
N ALA A 127 -0.70 45.77 -2.12
CA ALA A 127 0.11 46.80 -2.80
C ALA A 127 -0.73 48.00 -3.27
N THR A 128 -2.02 47.81 -3.57
CA THR A 128 -2.90 48.87 -4.08
C THR A 128 -3.40 49.81 -2.97
N VAL A 129 -3.44 49.36 -1.71
CA VAL A 129 -3.87 50.19 -0.57
C VAL A 129 -2.76 51.12 -0.07
N GLN A 130 -1.48 50.75 -0.22
CA GLN A 130 -0.36 51.61 0.17
C GLN A 130 -0.14 52.80 -0.79
N ALA A 131 -0.53 52.68 -2.06
CA ALA A 131 -0.37 53.77 -3.03
C ALA A 131 -1.34 54.96 -2.82
N MET A 132 -2.45 54.78 -2.09
CA MET A 132 -3.42 55.85 -1.81
C MET A 132 -3.13 56.66 -0.53
N ARG A 133 -2.19 56.23 0.32
CA ARG A 133 -1.84 56.95 1.57
C ARG A 133 -0.74 58.00 1.44
N PHE A 134 -0.15 58.16 0.26
CA PHE A 134 0.95 59.12 0.01
C PHE A 134 0.50 60.47 -0.58
N TRP A 135 -0.81 60.67 -0.78
CA TRP A 135 -1.39 61.89 -1.39
C TRP A 135 -2.38 62.64 -0.48
N GLN A 136 -2.25 62.51 0.84
CA GLN A 136 -2.94 63.34 1.84
C GLN A 136 -1.91 63.94 2.79
#